data_AF-A0AAJ2N938-F1
#
_entry.id   AF-A0AAJ2N938-F1
#
_cell.length_a   1.000
_cell.length_b   1.000
_cell.length_c   1.000
_cell.angle_alpha   90.00
_cell.angle_beta   90.00
_cell.angle_gamma   90.00
#
_symmetry.space_group_name_H-M   'P 1'
#
loop_
_entity.id
_entity.type
_entity.pdbx_description
1 polymer ?
#
loop_
_entity_poly.entity_id
_entity_poly.type
_entity_poly.pdbx_seq_one_letter_code
_entity_poly.pdbx_strand_id
1 'polypeptide(L)'
;MYTLDLFDNSKVLKRLLLSEFIVSLVFIVLSYKWSMALTVLNEKNIFANVIVGLCGLCILIIIHECLRAILFKLLYKSSKPKIQFKSGILIQYLPNIQMSRMTFTTIMLLPIIVINMLLFISFINMTNTYIIFVFAFHMGYSTLALYLSFLAVSNKNVQTIEMTDIGLTLRSDTSK
;
A
#
# COMPACT_ATOMS: atom_id res chain seq x y z
N MET A 1 7.97 5.34 -23.88
CA MET A 1 8.23 4.46 -22.72
C MET A 1 8.67 5.34 -21.56
N TYR A 2 7.98 5.28 -20.43
CA TYR A 2 8.33 6.03 -19.23
C TYR A 2 8.61 5.05 -18.09
N THR A 3 9.79 5.12 -17.49
CA THR A 3 10.23 4.25 -16.40
C THR A 3 10.41 5.08 -15.14
N LEU A 4 9.61 4.80 -14.12
CA LEU A 4 9.81 5.32 -12.79
C LEU A 4 10.76 4.39 -12.03
N ASP A 5 11.97 4.89 -11.80
CA ASP A 5 12.91 4.25 -10.90
C ASP A 5 12.67 4.72 -9.46
N LEU A 6 12.24 3.78 -8.61
CA LEU A 6 11.95 4.05 -7.20
C LEU A 6 13.22 4.04 -6.34
N PHE A 7 14.28 3.34 -6.77
CA PHE A 7 15.42 3.01 -5.92
C PHE A 7 16.70 3.75 -6.25
N ASP A 8 16.98 4.03 -7.52
CA ASP A 8 18.20 4.77 -7.90
C ASP A 8 18.01 6.29 -7.72
N ASN A 9 16.76 6.77 -7.74
CA ASN A 9 16.45 8.16 -7.46
C ASN A 9 16.23 8.42 -5.96
N SER A 10 17.33 8.68 -5.24
CA SER A 10 17.31 8.97 -3.80
C SER A 10 16.36 10.11 -3.38
N LYS A 11 16.07 11.08 -4.27
CA LYS A 11 15.09 12.15 -3.99
C LYS A 11 13.66 11.63 -4.00
N VAL A 12 13.32 10.75 -4.95
CA VAL A 12 11.99 10.13 -5.04
C VAL A 12 11.77 9.23 -3.83
N LEU A 13 12.75 8.39 -3.50
CA LEU A 13 12.70 7.51 -2.33
C LEU A 13 12.46 8.29 -1.02
N LYS A 14 13.24 9.35 -0.77
CA LYS A 14 13.07 10.18 0.43
C LYS A 14 11.69 10.84 0.50
N ARG A 15 11.18 11.34 -0.63
CA ARG A 15 9.83 11.93 -0.69
C ARG A 15 8.76 10.91 -0.42
N LEU A 16 8.92 9.68 -0.92
CA LEU A 16 7.98 8.59 -0.69
C LEU A 16 7.94 8.20 0.79
N LEU A 17 9.09 7.92 1.40
CA LEU A 17 9.17 7.60 2.84
C LEU A 17 8.60 8.72 3.72
N LEU A 18 8.91 9.98 3.38
CA LEU A 18 8.33 11.14 4.07
C LEU A 18 6.80 11.19 3.88
N SER A 19 6.30 10.86 2.68
CA SER A 19 4.85 10.82 2.44
C SER A 19 4.17 9.71 3.23
N GLU A 20 4.75 8.52 3.35
CA GLU A 20 4.21 7.42 4.17
C GLU A 20 4.10 7.84 5.64
N PHE A 21 5.10 8.55 6.15
CA PHE A 21 5.10 9.08 7.50
C PHE A 21 4.02 10.17 7.69
N ILE A 22 3.93 11.14 6.77
CA ILE A 22 2.92 12.20 6.84
C ILE A 22 1.51 11.63 6.75
N VAL A 23 1.27 10.69 5.82
CA VAL A 23 -0.02 10.03 5.66
C VAL A 23 -0.39 9.29 6.94
N SER A 24 0.54 8.59 7.58
CA SER A 24 0.32 7.94 8.87
C SER A 24 -0.15 8.94 9.93
N LEU A 25 0.54 10.08 10.09
CA LEU A 25 0.16 11.10 11.07
C LEU A 25 -1.23 11.69 10.79
N VAL A 26 -1.53 11.98 9.52
CA VAL A 26 -2.84 12.49 9.11
C VAL A 26 -3.94 11.49 9.46
N PHE A 27 -3.74 10.21 9.16
CA PHE A 27 -4.73 9.18 9.47
C PHE A 27 -4.89 8.94 10.97
N ILE A 28 -3.84 9.10 11.79
CA ILE A 28 -4.00 9.08 13.26
C ILE A 28 -5.02 10.15 13.68
N VAL A 29 -4.82 11.40 13.27
CA VAL A 29 -5.70 12.52 13.66
C VAL A 29 -7.12 12.33 13.13
N LEU A 30 -7.27 11.94 11.87
CA LEU A 30 -8.58 11.72 11.25
C LEU A 30 -9.34 10.58 11.92
N SER A 31 -8.68 9.45 12.18
CA SER A 31 -9.29 8.28 12.81
C SER A 31 -9.67 8.55 14.27
N TYR A 32 -8.88 9.32 15.02
CA TYR A 32 -9.28 9.78 16.36
C TYR A 32 -10.56 10.62 16.31
N LYS A 33 -10.61 11.61 15.40
CA LYS A 33 -11.77 12.48 15.24
C LYS A 33 -13.03 11.68 14.86
N TRP A 34 -12.89 10.75 13.93
CA TRP A 34 -13.99 9.87 13.50
C TRP A 34 -14.43 8.95 14.63
N SER A 35 -13.49 8.37 15.37
CA SER A 35 -13.84 7.50 16.48
C SER A 35 -14.65 8.22 17.55
N MET A 36 -14.25 9.43 17.96
CA MET A 36 -14.97 10.17 19.00
C MET A 36 -16.42 10.48 18.59
N ALA A 37 -16.69 10.56 17.28
CA ALA A 37 -18.05 10.75 16.76
C ALA A 37 -18.89 9.46 16.73
N LEU A 38 -18.25 8.28 16.73
CA LEU A 38 -18.92 6.99 16.53
C LEU A 38 -19.01 6.16 17.81
N THR A 39 -18.04 6.26 18.72
CA THR A 39 -17.94 5.38 19.89
C THR A 39 -17.12 5.98 21.04
N VAL A 40 -17.26 5.43 22.24
CA VAL A 40 -16.43 5.78 23.40
C VAL A 40 -15.07 5.09 23.27
N LEU A 41 -14.00 5.88 23.34
CA LEU A 41 -12.63 5.41 23.21
C LEU A 41 -12.09 4.89 24.54
N ASN A 42 -11.52 3.68 24.50
CA ASN A 42 -10.66 3.19 25.58
C ASN A 42 -9.23 3.66 25.33
N GLU A 43 -8.89 4.81 25.93
CA GLU A 43 -7.57 5.38 25.83
C GLU A 43 -6.53 4.51 26.55
N LYS A 44 -5.41 4.32 25.87
CA LYS A 44 -4.21 3.69 26.40
C LYS A 44 -3.07 4.70 26.30
N ASN A 45 -2.00 4.44 27.04
CA ASN A 45 -0.78 5.24 26.95
C ASN A 45 -0.31 5.32 25.48
N ILE A 46 0.03 6.54 25.04
CA ILE A 46 0.53 6.82 23.69
C ILE A 46 1.70 5.91 23.28
N PHE A 47 2.63 5.63 24.20
CA PHE A 47 3.77 4.75 23.92
C PHE A 47 3.32 3.31 23.65
N ALA A 48 2.37 2.81 24.44
CA ALA A 48 1.81 1.48 24.23
C ALA A 48 1.08 1.39 22.89
N ASN A 49 0.31 2.43 22.52
CA ASN A 49 -0.39 2.51 21.24
C ASN A 49 0.58 2.50 20.04
N VAL A 50 1.69 3.23 20.12
CA VAL A 50 2.71 3.24 19.06
C VAL A 50 3.38 1.88 18.94
N ILE A 51 3.78 1.25 20.05
CA ILE A 51 4.43 -0.07 20.03
C ILE A 51 3.49 -1.13 19.43
N VAL A 52 2.25 -1.21 19.93
CA VAL A 52 1.24 -2.15 19.42
C VAL A 52 0.91 -1.83 17.96
N GLY A 53 0.84 -0.55 17.60
CA GLY A 53 0.67 -0.08 16.23
C GLY A 53 1.75 -0.63 15.29
N LEU A 54 3.02 -0.51 15.67
CA LEU A 54 4.16 -1.01 14.88
C LEU A 54 4.18 -2.54 14.80
N CYS A 55 3.90 -3.24 15.90
CA CYS A 55 3.77 -4.70 15.88
C CYS A 55 2.62 -5.15 14.95
N GLY A 56 1.47 -4.47 15.03
CA GLY A 56 0.34 -4.73 14.15
C GLY A 56 0.65 -4.43 12.69
N LEU A 57 1.40 -3.37 12.40
CA LEU A 57 1.87 -3.05 11.04
C LEU A 57 2.70 -4.21 10.46
N CYS A 58 3.67 -4.75 11.19
CA CYS A 58 4.49 -5.86 10.71
C CYS A 58 3.63 -7.07 10.31
N ILE A 59 2.64 -7.42 11.12
CA ILE A 59 1.70 -8.51 10.82
C ILE A 59 0.87 -8.18 9.57
N LEU A 60 0.35 -6.95 9.48
CA LEU A 60 -0.45 -6.52 8.35
C LEU A 60 0.33 -6.45 7.04
N ILE A 61 1.61 -6.07 7.05
CA ILE A 61 2.46 -6.10 5.84
C ILE A 61 2.54 -7.52 5.29
N ILE A 62 2.74 -8.53 6.15
CA ILE A 62 2.76 -9.94 5.71
C ILE A 62 1.42 -10.32 5.09
N ILE A 63 0.31 -9.98 5.74
CA ILE A 63 -1.03 -10.25 5.21
C ILE A 63 -1.27 -9.51 3.88
N HIS A 64 -0.83 -8.26 3.78
CA HIS A 64 -0.97 -7.40 2.62
C HIS A 64 -0.28 -7.99 1.39
N GLU A 65 0.99 -8.40 1.55
CA GLU A 65 1.75 -9.01 0.46
C GLU A 65 1.25 -10.43 0.14
N CYS A 66 0.72 -11.18 1.12
CA CYS A 66 0.07 -12.46 0.87
C CYS A 66 -1.20 -12.30 0.02
N LEU A 67 -2.05 -11.33 0.33
CA LEU A 67 -3.25 -11.03 -0.48
C LEU A 67 -2.84 -10.66 -1.92
N ARG A 68 -1.80 -9.84 -2.07
CA ARG A 68 -1.27 -9.46 -3.38
C ARG A 68 -0.73 -10.67 -4.15
N ALA A 69 0.00 -11.57 -3.49
CA ALA A 69 0.49 -12.81 -4.08
C ALA A 69 -0.64 -13.72 -4.55
N ILE A 70 -1.73 -13.83 -3.78
CA ILE A 70 -2.93 -14.57 -4.16
C ILE A 70 -3.54 -13.96 -5.44
N LEU A 71 -3.66 -12.64 -5.51
CA LEU A 71 -4.19 -11.96 -6.70
C LEU A 71 -3.30 -12.19 -7.93
N PHE A 72 -1.98 -12.15 -7.78
CA PHE A 72 -1.06 -12.51 -8.86
C PHE A 72 -1.27 -13.95 -9.33
N LYS A 73 -1.42 -14.91 -8.42
CA LYS A 73 -1.66 -16.32 -8.79
C LYS A 73 -3.01 -16.54 -9.47
N LEU A 74 -4.05 -15.82 -9.06
CA LEU A 74 -5.38 -15.92 -9.65
C LEU A 74 -5.43 -15.36 -11.08
N LEU A 75 -4.79 -14.20 -11.30
CA LEU A 75 -4.83 -13.49 -12.58
C LEU A 75 -3.73 -13.97 -13.56
N TYR A 76 -2.60 -14.46 -13.04
CA TYR A 76 -1.44 -14.89 -13.81
C TYR A 76 -0.91 -16.23 -13.31
N LYS A 77 -1.66 -17.31 -13.56
CA LYS A 77 -1.43 -18.68 -13.05
C LYS A 77 -0.02 -19.24 -13.22
N SER A 78 0.66 -18.91 -14.32
CA SER A 78 1.99 -19.45 -14.65
C SER A 78 3.15 -18.61 -14.10
N SER A 79 2.85 -17.50 -13.41
CA SER A 79 3.83 -16.51 -13.01
C SER A 79 4.20 -16.64 -11.53
N LYS A 80 5.49 -16.45 -11.22
CA LYS A 80 6.00 -16.49 -9.85
C LYS A 80 6.31 -15.07 -9.37
N PRO A 81 5.55 -14.50 -8.41
CA PRO A 81 5.87 -13.20 -7.86
C PRO A 81 7.24 -13.24 -7.19
N LYS A 82 8.06 -12.24 -7.52
CA LYS A 82 9.32 -11.98 -6.84
C LYS A 82 9.08 -10.89 -5.81
N ILE A 83 9.73 -11.03 -4.67
CA ILE A 83 9.70 -10.05 -3.58
C ILE A 83 11.11 -9.47 -3.47
N GLN A 84 11.20 -8.16 -3.38
CA GLN A 84 12.44 -7.44 -3.15
C GLN A 84 12.23 -6.43 -2.03
N PHE A 85 13.16 -6.43 -1.08
CA PHE A 85 13.23 -5.41 -0.04
C PHE A 85 14.49 -4.57 -0.27
N LYS A 86 14.32 -3.28 -0.56
CA LYS A 86 15.43 -2.36 -0.79
C LYS A 86 15.11 -1.02 -0.14
N SER A 87 16.05 -0.51 0.66
CA SER A 87 15.99 0.81 1.30
C SER A 87 14.70 1.10 2.10
N GLY A 88 14.15 0.09 2.79
CA GLY A 88 12.96 0.24 3.62
C GLY A 88 11.63 0.00 2.89
N ILE A 89 11.65 -0.23 1.58
CA ILE A 89 10.45 -0.51 0.79
C ILE A 89 10.43 -1.97 0.40
N LEU A 90 9.26 -2.59 0.58
CA LEU A 90 8.95 -3.92 0.11
C LEU A 90 8.18 -3.81 -1.21
N ILE A 91 8.70 -4.45 -2.27
CA ILE A 91 8.03 -4.52 -3.57
C ILE A 91 7.84 -5.97 -3.94
N GLN A 92 6.62 -6.30 -4.36
CA GLN A 92 6.30 -7.55 -5.01
C GLN A 92 5.93 -7.29 -6.47
N TYR A 93 6.55 -8.04 -7.38
CA TYR A 93 6.41 -7.82 -8.82
C TYR A 93 6.46 -9.13 -9.62
N LEU A 94 5.96 -9.06 -10.85
CA LEU A 94 5.97 -10.15 -11.82
C LEU A 94 6.92 -9.79 -12.98
N PRO A 95 8.11 -10.41 -13.08
CA PRO A 95 9.09 -10.06 -14.09
C PRO A 95 8.59 -10.41 -15.50
N ASN A 96 8.81 -9.52 -16.47
CA ASN A 96 8.45 -9.69 -17.88
C ASN A 96 6.94 -9.85 -18.15
N ILE A 97 6.07 -9.50 -17.19
CA ILE A 97 4.62 -9.58 -17.35
C ILE A 97 4.06 -8.18 -17.51
N GLN A 98 3.49 -7.95 -18.68
CA GLN A 98 2.75 -6.73 -19.00
C GLN A 98 1.30 -6.90 -18.57
N MET A 99 0.86 -6.03 -17.67
CA MET A 99 -0.49 -6.02 -17.14
C MET A 99 -1.29 -4.89 -17.77
N SER A 100 -2.60 -5.10 -17.93
CA SER A 100 -3.49 -3.98 -18.25
C SER A 100 -3.52 -3.01 -17.07
N ARG A 101 -3.77 -1.73 -17.35
CA ARG A 101 -3.89 -0.68 -16.34
C ARG A 101 -4.89 -1.01 -15.22
N MET A 102 -6.05 -1.56 -15.60
CA MET A 102 -7.10 -1.90 -14.64
C MET A 102 -6.69 -3.10 -13.79
N THR A 103 -6.10 -4.13 -14.41
CA THR A 103 -5.62 -5.32 -13.68
C THR A 103 -4.55 -4.94 -12.66
N PHE A 104 -3.57 -4.12 -13.07
CA PHE A 104 -2.51 -3.63 -12.17
C PHE A 104 -3.10 -2.84 -10.99
N THR A 105 -4.00 -1.89 -11.28
CA THR A 105 -4.63 -1.05 -10.25
C THR A 105 -5.44 -1.89 -9.26
N THR A 106 -6.19 -2.88 -9.75
CA THR A 106 -6.95 -3.80 -8.88
C THR A 106 -6.02 -4.60 -7.97
N ILE A 107 -4.93 -5.15 -8.50
CA ILE A 107 -3.97 -5.93 -7.69
C ILE A 107 -3.33 -5.05 -6.59
N MET A 108 -3.02 -3.80 -6.91
CA MET A 108 -2.43 -2.85 -5.97
C MET A 108 -3.40 -2.39 -4.88
N LEU A 109 -4.65 -2.09 -5.24
CA LEU A 109 -5.61 -1.47 -4.33
C LEU A 109 -6.45 -2.47 -3.52
N LEU A 110 -6.72 -3.66 -4.04
CA LEU A 110 -7.62 -4.61 -3.38
C LEU A 110 -7.14 -5.05 -1.98
N PRO A 111 -5.84 -5.34 -1.73
CA PRO A 111 -5.35 -5.63 -0.38
C PRO A 111 -5.61 -4.49 0.61
N ILE A 112 -5.46 -3.23 0.16
CA ILE A 112 -5.73 -2.03 0.97
C ILE A 112 -7.19 -2.02 1.42
N ILE A 113 -8.12 -2.23 0.49
CA ILE A 113 -9.56 -2.19 0.76
C ILE A 113 -9.95 -3.30 1.73
N VAL A 114 -9.50 -4.54 1.49
CA VAL A 114 -9.85 -5.70 2.31
C VAL A 114 -9.34 -5.55 3.74
N ILE A 115 -8.06 -5.19 3.91
CA ILE A 115 -7.45 -5.05 5.25
C ILE A 115 -8.12 -3.92 6.03
N ASN A 116 -8.35 -2.77 5.39
CA ASN A 116 -8.97 -1.63 6.07
C ASN A 116 -10.43 -1.89 6.45
N MET A 117 -11.19 -2.62 5.63
CA MET A 117 -12.55 -3.05 6.02
C MET A 117 -12.52 -3.96 7.25
N LEU A 118 -11.59 -4.92 7.31
CA LEU A 118 -11.45 -5.80 8.47
C LEU A 118 -11.05 -5.03 9.72
N LEU A 119 -10.10 -4.11 9.62
CA LEU A 119 -9.72 -3.23 10.73
C LEU A 119 -10.88 -2.37 11.23
N PHE A 120 -11.70 -1.85 10.31
CA PHE A 120 -12.89 -1.09 10.66
C PHE A 120 -13.91 -1.93 11.43
N ILE A 121 -14.16 -3.17 10.99
CA ILE A 121 -15.02 -4.12 11.72
C ILE A 121 -14.44 -4.42 13.10
N SER A 122 -13.14 -4.69 13.19
CA SER A 122 -12.48 -4.92 14.48
C SER A 122 -12.60 -3.70 15.40
N PHE A 123 -12.50 -2.49 14.85
CA PHE A 123 -12.61 -1.25 15.60
C PHE A 123 -13.96 -1.05 16.27
N ILE A 124 -15.05 -1.34 15.54
CA ILE A 124 -16.42 -1.24 16.09
C ILE A 124 -16.61 -2.20 17.27
N ASN A 125 -15.99 -3.39 17.22
CA ASN A 125 -16.13 -4.41 18.25
C ASN A 125 -15.16 -4.24 19.44
N MET A 126 -14.00 -3.66 19.20
CA MET A 126 -12.92 -3.49 20.16
C MET A 126 -12.46 -2.03 20.11
N THR A 127 -13.14 -1.15 20.84
CA THR A 127 -12.99 0.32 20.79
C THR A 127 -11.68 0.84 21.42
N ASN A 128 -10.58 0.11 21.19
CA ASN A 128 -9.27 0.38 21.72
C ASN A 128 -8.48 1.30 20.79
N THR A 129 -7.80 2.28 21.40
CA THR A 129 -7.01 3.29 20.68
C THR A 129 -5.84 2.72 19.87
N TYR A 130 -5.28 1.55 20.21
CA TYR A 130 -4.18 0.96 19.42
C TYR A 130 -4.60 0.57 17.99
N ILE A 131 -5.88 0.23 17.74
CA ILE A 131 -6.36 -0.12 16.41
C ILE A 131 -6.26 1.08 15.46
N ILE A 132 -6.44 2.30 15.98
CA ILE A 132 -6.24 3.54 15.22
C ILE A 132 -4.81 3.63 14.70
N PHE A 133 -3.82 3.28 15.53
CA PHE A 133 -2.40 3.30 15.14
C PHE A 133 -2.08 2.22 14.10
N VAL A 134 -2.58 1.00 14.31
CA VAL A 134 -2.42 -0.09 13.33
C VAL A 134 -2.99 0.32 11.97
N PHE A 135 -4.21 0.87 11.96
CA PHE A 135 -4.85 1.38 10.74
C PHE A 135 -4.07 2.51 10.08
N ALA A 136 -3.66 3.52 10.86
CA ALA A 136 -2.96 4.67 10.31
C ALA A 136 -1.59 4.31 9.73
N PHE A 137 -0.83 3.44 10.40
CA PHE A 137 0.43 2.95 9.87
C PHE A 137 0.24 2.08 8.62
N HIS A 138 -0.81 1.26 8.55
CA HIS A 138 -1.14 0.52 7.34
C HIS A 138 -1.51 1.45 6.18
N MET A 139 -2.22 2.56 6.44
CA MET A 139 -2.48 3.60 5.44
C MET A 139 -1.20 4.29 4.97
N GLY A 140 -0.28 4.57 5.89
CA GLY A 140 1.07 5.03 5.58
C GLY A 140 1.79 4.11 4.62
N TYR A 141 1.98 2.83 4.99
CA TYR A 141 2.59 1.81 4.15
C TYR A 141 1.92 1.68 2.77
N SER A 142 0.59 1.77 2.73
CA SER A 142 -0.19 1.66 1.50
C SER A 142 -0.04 2.85 0.54
N THR A 143 0.63 3.93 0.94
CA THR A 143 0.85 5.13 0.12
C THR A 143 1.58 4.81 -1.18
N LEU A 144 2.56 3.92 -1.18
CA LEU A 144 3.24 3.50 -2.40
C LEU A 144 2.27 2.85 -3.40
N ALA A 145 1.44 1.92 -2.94
CA ALA A 145 0.47 1.25 -3.81
C ALA A 145 -0.58 2.23 -4.38
N LEU A 146 -1.01 3.21 -3.57
CA LEU A 146 -1.88 4.29 -4.02
C LEU A 146 -1.19 5.18 -5.07
N TYR A 147 0.06 5.56 -4.83
CA TYR A 147 0.85 6.40 -5.73
C TYR A 147 1.08 5.72 -7.09
N LEU A 148 1.49 4.46 -7.10
CA LEU A 148 1.69 3.70 -8.34
C LEU A 148 0.38 3.48 -9.10
N SER A 149 -0.71 3.21 -8.39
CA SER A 149 -2.06 3.12 -8.99
C SER A 149 -2.51 4.44 -9.59
N PHE A 150 -2.23 5.57 -8.92
CA PHE A 150 -2.52 6.90 -9.44
C PHE A 150 -1.74 7.19 -10.73
N LEU A 151 -0.45 6.86 -10.77
CA LEU A 151 0.37 6.99 -11.98
C LEU A 151 -0.14 6.12 -13.14
N ALA A 152 -0.54 4.88 -12.82
CA ALA A 152 -1.14 3.95 -13.76
C ALA A 152 -2.39 4.54 -14.41
N VAL A 153 -3.32 5.09 -13.60
CA VAL A 153 -4.61 5.63 -14.06
C VAL A 153 -4.50 6.99 -14.74
N SER A 154 -3.61 7.87 -14.26
CA SER A 154 -3.50 9.25 -14.74
C SER A 154 -2.99 9.35 -16.18
N ASN A 155 -2.18 8.38 -16.62
CA ASN A 155 -1.66 8.35 -17.99
C ASN A 155 -2.62 7.60 -18.93
N LYS A 156 -3.49 8.36 -19.62
CA LYS A 156 -4.47 7.79 -20.58
C LYS A 156 -3.82 7.05 -21.76
N ASN A 157 -2.61 7.45 -22.15
CA ASN A 157 -1.88 6.88 -23.30
C ASN A 157 -1.14 5.58 -22.97
N VAL A 158 -1.17 5.11 -21.72
CA VAL A 158 -0.52 3.87 -21.30
C VAL A 158 -1.48 2.71 -21.50
N GLN A 159 -1.07 1.73 -22.31
CA GLN A 159 -1.81 0.50 -22.52
C GLN A 159 -1.36 -0.60 -21.54
N THR A 160 -0.05 -0.76 -21.37
CA THR A 160 0.52 -1.81 -20.54
C THR A 160 1.46 -1.27 -19.47
N ILE A 161 1.43 -1.95 -18.33
CA ILE A 161 2.19 -1.62 -17.13
C ILE A 161 2.99 -2.84 -16.73
N GLU A 162 4.26 -2.63 -16.43
CA GLU A 162 5.15 -3.68 -15.95
C GLU A 162 5.80 -3.22 -14.65
N MET A 163 5.66 -4.04 -13.61
CA MET A 163 6.34 -3.85 -12.34
C MET A 163 7.66 -4.64 -12.39
N THR A 164 8.75 -3.97 -12.06
CA THR A 164 10.13 -4.49 -12.17
C THR A 164 10.85 -4.35 -10.82
N ASP A 165 12.08 -4.84 -10.76
CA ASP A 165 12.99 -4.70 -9.61
C ASP A 165 13.43 -3.26 -9.35
N ILE A 166 13.41 -2.39 -10.37
CA ILE A 166 13.72 -0.96 -10.23
C ILE A 166 12.49 -0.10 -9.94
N GLY A 167 11.29 -0.58 -10.27
CA GLY A 167 10.04 0.16 -10.07
C GLY A 167 9.01 -0.08 -11.15
N LEU A 168 8.43 0.99 -11.70
CA LEU A 168 7.26 0.93 -12.59
C LEU A 168 7.61 1.36 -14.01
N THR A 169 7.36 0.48 -14.99
CA THR A 169 7.52 0.77 -16.41
C THR A 169 6.15 0.95 -17.06
N LEU A 170 5.92 2.13 -17.64
CA LEU A 170 4.72 2.49 -18.39
C LEU A 170 5.02 2.47 -19.89
N ARG A 171 4.30 1.63 -20.64
CA ARG A 171 4.43 1.53 -22.10
C ARG A 171 3.20 2.11 -22.78
N SER A 172 3.45 3.11 -23.62
CA SER A 172 2.47 3.71 -24.53
C SER A 172 2.63 3.07 -25.91
N ASP A 173 1.53 2.94 -26.65
CA ASP A 173 1.56 2.46 -28.03
C ASP A 173 2.30 3.48 -28.91
N THR A 174 3.38 3.08 -29.58
CA THR A 174 4.09 3.91 -30.58
C THR A 174 3.42 3.78 -31.94
N SER A 175 2.11 4.00 -31.96
CA SER A 175 1.25 3.99 -33.15
C SER A 175 0.60 5.37 -33.31
N LYS A 176 1.45 6.39 -33.56
CA LYS A 176 1.13 7.61 -34.31
C LYS A 176 2.41 8.21 -34.86
#